data_AF-A0A2D8SFH3-F1
#
_entry.id   AF-A0A2D8SFH3-F1
#
_cell.length_a   1.000
_cell.length_b   1.000
_cell.length_c   1.000
_cell.angle_alpha   90.00
_cell.angle_beta   90.00
_cell.angle_gamma   90.00
#
_symmetry.space_group_name_H-M   'P 1'
#
loop_
_entity.id
_entity.type
_entity.pdbx_description
1 polymer ?
#
loop_
_entity_poly.entity_id
_entity_poly.type
_entity_poly.pdbx_seq_one_letter_code
_entity_poly.pdbx_strand_id
1 'polypeptide(L)' 'MIKKVIRSIMLAQAASAARKTLRYLSDRDLEDMGLSRSTFIDGVVESVRADIDAKVADQPMSKIIKSMINPNLVGAV' A
#
# COMPACT_ATOMS: atom_id res chain seq x y z
N MET A 1 -5.60 -18.66 -0.80
CA MET A 1 -4.72 -18.22 0.31
C MET A 1 -3.68 -17.19 -0.13
N ILE A 2 -2.95 -17.39 -1.24
CA ILE A 2 -1.91 -16.45 -1.73
C ILE A 2 -2.42 -15.01 -1.89
N LYS A 3 -3.64 -14.80 -2.40
CA LYS A 3 -4.24 -13.45 -2.51
C LYS A 3 -4.25 -12.71 -1.16
N LYS A 4 -4.62 -13.40 -0.08
CA LYS A 4 -4.66 -12.82 1.27
C LYS A 4 -3.26 -12.46 1.76
N VAL A 5 -2.26 -13.30 1.49
CA VAL A 5 -0.85 -13.05 1.84
C VAL A 5 -0.32 -11.81 1.11
N ILE A 6 -0.54 -11.72 -0.21
CA ILE A 6 -0.14 -10.55 -1.00
C ILE A 6 -0.81 -9.27 -0.47
N ARG A 7 -2.11 -9.31 -0.16
CA ARG A 7 -2.81 -8.17 0.45
C ARG A 7 -2.19 -7.76 1.79
N SER A 8 -1.89 -8.72 2.67
CA SER A 8 -1.24 -8.40 3.95
C SER A 8 0.16 -7.81 3.77
N ILE A 9 0.92 -8.26 2.76
CA ILE A 9 2.22 -7.67 2.44
C ILE A 9 2.04 -6.22 1.97
N MET A 10 1.09 -5.95 1.07
CA MET A 10 0.81 -4.59 0.59
C MET A 10 0.41 -3.64 1.73
N LEU A 11 -0.45 -4.09 2.65
CA LEU A 11 -0.86 -3.28 3.82
C LEU A 11 0.33 -3.02 4.77
N ALA A 12 1.18 -4.03 5.01
CA ALA A 12 2.39 -3.86 5.81
C ALA A 12 3.38 -2.87 5.18
N GLN A 13 3.54 -2.92 3.84
CA GLN A 13 4.37 -1.97 3.10
C GLN A 13 3.80 -0.55 3.17
N ALA A 14 2.48 -0.39 3.05
CA ALA A 14 1.82 0.92 3.22
C ALA A 14 2.05 1.50 4.62
N ALA A 15 1.89 0.69 5.68
CA ALA A 15 2.18 1.11 7.05
C ALA A 15 3.65 1.50 7.26
N SER A 16 4.57 0.74 6.67
CA SER A 16 6.01 1.02 6.72
C SER A 16 6.36 2.34 6.01
N ALA A 17 5.82 2.55 4.80
CA ALA A 17 5.98 3.78 4.05
C ALA A 17 5.40 4.98 4.80
N ALA A 18 4.18 4.85 5.35
CA ALA A 18 3.53 5.88 6.16
C ALA A 18 4.36 6.27 7.39
N ARG A 19 4.95 5.29 8.10
CA ARG A 19 5.87 5.58 9.22
C ARG A 19 7.12 6.33 8.77
N LYS A 20 7.66 5.97 7.61
CA LYS A 20 8.85 6.63 7.06
C LYS A 20 8.53 8.07 6.63
N THR A 21 7.37 8.32 6.03
CA THR A 21 6.94 9.69 5.66
C THR A 21 6.62 10.54 6.89
N LEU A 22 6.03 9.95 7.93
CA LEU A 22 5.72 10.65 9.19
C LEU A 22 6.96 11.27 9.85
N ARG A 23 8.16 10.70 9.63
CA ARG A 23 9.42 11.27 10.12
C ARG A 23 9.78 12.62 9.49
N TYR A 24 9.24 12.92 8.31
CA TYR A 24 9.51 14.15 7.57
C TYR A 24 8.35 15.14 7.63
N LEU A 25 7.22 14.77 8.23
CA LEU A 25 6.05 15.64 8.44
C LEU A 25 6.10 16.24 9.84
N SER A 26 5.91 17.56 9.92
CA SER A 26 5.71 18.25 11.20
C SER A 26 4.27 18.07 11.69
N ASP A 27 4.04 18.30 12.99
CA ASP A 27 2.70 18.21 13.55
C ASP A 27 1.75 19.25 12.92
N ARG A 28 2.29 20.40 12.51
CA ARG A 28 1.53 21.45 11.82
C ARG A 28 1.14 21.03 10.40
N ASP A 29 2.01 20.34 9.66
CA ASP A 29 1.65 19.80 8.34
C ASP A 29 0.52 18.77 8.47
N LEU A 30 0.55 17.97 9.52
CA LEU A 30 -0.51 17.00 9.82
C LEU A 30 -1.80 17.71 10.20
N GLU A 31 -1.73 18.74 11.04
CA GLU A 31 -2.87 19.53 11.49
C GLU A 31 -3.54 20.29 10.33
N ASP A 32 -2.74 20.83 9.40
CA ASP A 32 -3.23 21.47 8.17
C ASP A 32 -4.00 20.48 7.27
N MET A 33 -3.72 19.17 7.38
CA MET A 33 -4.46 18.09 6.72
C MET A 33 -5.62 17.55 7.56
N GLY A 34 -5.84 18.05 8.79
CA GLY A 34 -6.82 17.50 9.74
C GLY A 34 -6.44 16.13 10.29
N LEU A 35 -5.15 15.78 10.24
CA LEU A 35 -4.59 14.50 10.68
C LEU A 35 -3.74 14.70 11.94
N SER A 36 -3.52 13.62 12.67
CA SER A 36 -2.60 13.60 13.82
C SER A 36 -1.59 12.49 13.64
N ARG A 37 -0.45 12.56 14.35
CA ARG A 37 0.58 11.50 14.27
C ARG A 37 0.05 10.11 14.63
N SER A 38 -0.91 10.02 15.55
CA SER A 38 -1.53 8.76 15.93
C SER A 38 -2.50 8.23 14.87
N THR A 39 -3.19 9.11 14.15
CA THR A 39 -4.21 8.71 13.16
C THR A 39 -3.70 8.60 11.73
N PHE A 40 -2.54 9.20 11.41
CA PHE A 40 -2.00 9.25 10.06
C PHE A 40 -1.75 7.85 9.47
N ILE A 41 -1.07 6.98 10.23
CA ILE A 41 -0.71 5.65 9.74
C ILE A 41 -1.96 4.81 9.49
N ASP A 42 -2.91 4.83 10.43
CA ASP A 42 -4.15 4.08 10.31
C ASP A 42 -5.01 4.59 9.15
N GLY A 43 -5.08 5.91 8.94
CA GLY A 43 -5.76 6.51 7.81
C GLY A 43 -5.16 6.11 6.45
N VAL A 44 -3.83 6.08 6.35
CA VAL A 44 -3.14 5.61 5.13
C VAL A 44 -3.39 4.12 4.89
N VAL A 45 -3.28 3.29 5.92
CA VAL A 45 -3.52 1.84 5.80
C VAL A 45 -4.96 1.55 5.39
N GLU A 46 -5.93 2.27 5.96
CA GLU A 46 -7.35 2.08 5.62
C GLU A 46 -7.67 2.55 4.20
N SER A 47 -7.10 3.67 3.77
CA SER A 47 -7.21 4.13 2.37
C SER A 47 -6.65 3.09 1.39
N VAL A 48 -5.46 2.56 1.66
CA VAL A 48 -4.85 1.50 0.83
C VAL A 48 -5.68 0.21 0.88
N ARG A 49 -6.28 -0.13 2.03
CA ARG A 49 -7.17 -1.27 2.16
C ARG A 49 -8.39 -1.14 1.26
N ALA A 50 -9.06 0.00 1.30
CA ALA A 50 -10.20 0.30 0.43
C ALA A 50 -9.81 0.22 -1.05
N ASP A 51 -8.64 0.75 -1.41
CA ASP A 51 -8.11 0.71 -2.78
C ASP A 51 -7.82 -0.72 -3.26
N ILE A 52 -7.24 -1.56 -2.38
CA ILE A 52 -6.99 -2.97 -2.65
C ILE A 52 -8.32 -3.72 -2.80
N ASP A 53 -9.29 -3.47 -1.93
CA ASP A 53 -10.58 -4.16 -2.03
C ASP A 53 -11.34 -3.74 -3.30
N ALA A 54 -11.30 -2.46 -3.69
CA ALA A 54 -11.89 -2.00 -4.94
C ALA A 54 -11.18 -2.54 -6.20
N LYS A 55 -9.85 -2.60 -6.20
CA LYS A 55 -9.07 -2.91 -7.43
C LYS A 55 -8.64 -4.38 -7.52
N VAL A 56 -8.53 -5.11 -6.41
CA VAL A 56 -7.92 -6.45 -6.33
C VAL A 56 -8.95 -7.53 -5.98
N ALA A 57 -10.14 -7.18 -5.46
CA ALA A 57 -11.20 -8.17 -5.23
C ALA A 57 -11.66 -8.82 -6.53
N ASP A 58 -11.95 -8.03 -7.56
CA ASP A 58 -12.50 -8.54 -8.82
C ASP A 58 -11.46 -8.95 -9.86
N GLN A 59 -10.16 -8.75 -9.58
CA GLN A 59 -9.12 -9.07 -10.55
C GLN A 59 -8.68 -10.55 -10.52
N PRO A 60 -8.51 -11.18 -11.69
CA PRO A 60 -7.93 -12.51 -11.77
C PRO A 60 -6.46 -12.47 -11.33
N MET A 61 -6.03 -13.52 -10.63
CA MET A 61 -4.67 -13.60 -10.04
C MET A 61 -3.57 -13.46 -11.08
N SER A 62 -3.83 -13.94 -12.31
CA SER A 62 -2.93 -13.81 -13.46
C SER A 62 -2.58 -12.36 -13.79
N LYS A 63 -3.53 -11.43 -13.64
CA LYS A 63 -3.32 -10.00 -13.91
C LYS A 63 -2.44 -9.35 -12.84
N ILE A 64 -2.63 -9.74 -11.57
CA ILE A 64 -1.81 -9.30 -10.44
C ILE A 64 -0.37 -9.77 -10.64
N ILE A 65 -0.16 -11.06 -10.94
CA ILE A 65 1.17 -11.63 -11.19
C ILE A 65 1.84 -10.94 -12.38
N LYS A 66 1.12 -10.70 -13.48
CA LYS A 66 1.66 -9.98 -14.64
C LYS A 66 2.12 -8.56 -14.31
N SER A 67 1.45 -7.86 -13.40
CA SER A 67 1.86 -6.51 -12.97
C SER A 67 3.10 -6.50 -12.07
N MET A 68 3.38 -7.62 -11.40
CA MET A 68 4.56 -7.78 -10.53
C MET A 68 5.81 -8.22 -11.28
N ILE A 69 5.65 -8.80 -12.47
CA ILE A 69 6.75 -9.29 -13.29
C ILE A 69 7.03 -8.24 -14.36
N ASN A 70 8.24 -7.69 -14.37
CA ASN A 70 8.69 -6.87 -15.49
C ASN A 70 8.93 -7.79 -16.70
N PRO A 71 8.18 -7.66 -17.81
CA PRO A 71 8.37 -8.51 -18.98
C PRO A 71 9.79 -8.39 -19.58
N ASN A 72 10.46 -7.25 -19.40
CA ASN A 72 11.84 -7.04 -19.87
C ASN A 72 12.89 -7.78 -19.01
N LEU A 73 12.50 -8.36 -17.88
CA LEU A 73 13.36 -9.20 -17.03
C LEU A 73 13.07 -10.70 -17.21
N VAL A 74 12.03 -11.06 -17.97
CA VAL A 74 11.71 -12.46 -18.27
C VAL A 74 12.57 -12.88 -19.46
N GLY A 75 13.71 -13.50 -19.18
CA GLY A 75 14.65 -13.97 -20.21
C GLY A 75 15.91 -13.11 -20.37
N ALA A 76 16.19 -12.21 -19.43
CA ALA A 76 17.54 -11.64 -19.31
C ALA A 76 18.50 -12.75 -18.84
N VAL A 77 19.20 -13.36 -19.80
CA VAL A 77 20.35 -14.26 -19.62
C VAL A 77 21.61 -13.56 -20.10
#